data_AF-A0A848WQK8-F1
#
_entry.id   AF-A0A848WQK8-F1
#
_cell.length_a   1.000
_cell.length_b   1.000
_cell.length_c   1.000
_cell.angle_alpha   90.00
_cell.angle_beta   90.00
_cell.angle_gamma   90.00
#
_symmetry.space_group_name_H-M   'P 1'
#
loop_
_entity.id
_entity.type
_entity.pdbx_description
1 polymer ?
#
loop_
_entity_poly.entity_id
_entity_poly.type
_entity_poly.pdbx_seq_one_letter_code
_entity_poly.pdbx_strand_id
1 'polypeptide(L)'
;MKLTSALALVFALPLFASGEEITFNEHVAPLIHKNCTECHRPGEAGPFALITYRDISKRAATLNRVISERYMPPWHPVEVDGIQYAHSRKLSDAEIEMFAKWVEAGKPEGDPDKAPKPPEFPEGWQLGEPD
;
A
#
# COMPACT_ATOMS: atom_id res chain seq x y z
N MET A 1 39.18 -8.08 53.79
CA MET A 1 39.46 -7.89 52.35
C MET A 1 38.27 -8.42 51.56
N LYS A 2 37.30 -7.56 51.19
CA LYS A 2 36.13 -7.93 50.38
C LYS A 2 36.22 -7.13 49.09
N LEU A 3 36.60 -7.78 47.99
CA LEU A 3 36.55 -7.20 46.65
C LEU A 3 35.10 -7.25 46.17
N THR A 4 34.46 -6.10 46.04
CA THR A 4 33.18 -5.99 45.32
C THR A 4 33.49 -5.74 43.85
N SER A 5 33.18 -6.74 43.01
CA SER A 5 33.29 -6.65 41.56
C SER A 5 32.14 -5.81 41.01
N ALA A 6 32.44 -4.71 40.31
CA ALA A 6 31.44 -3.90 39.62
C ALA A 6 31.23 -4.45 38.22
N LEU A 7 30.04 -5.02 37.96
CA LEU A 7 29.63 -5.47 36.64
C LEU A 7 29.14 -4.25 35.84
N ALA A 8 29.94 -3.80 34.89
CA ALA A 8 29.55 -2.74 33.96
C ALA A 8 28.57 -3.32 32.93
N LEU A 9 27.30 -2.89 32.98
CA LEU A 9 26.31 -3.17 31.94
C LEU A 9 26.65 -2.32 30.71
N VAL A 10 27.11 -2.97 29.64
CA VAL A 10 27.25 -2.34 28.33
C VAL A 10 25.85 -2.27 27.71
N PHE A 11 25.23 -1.10 27.73
CA PHE A 11 24.02 -0.84 26.93
C PHE A 11 24.42 -0.74 25.46
N ALA A 12 24.13 -1.79 24.69
CA ALA A 12 24.17 -1.73 23.24
C ALA A 12 23.05 -0.81 22.75
N LEU A 13 23.41 0.39 22.26
CA LEU A 13 22.49 1.26 21.56
C LEU A 13 22.10 0.62 20.23
N PRO A 14 20.80 0.53 19.89
CA PRO A 14 20.40 0.03 18.59
C PRO A 14 20.84 1.03 17.52
N LEU A 15 21.59 0.57 16.52
CA LEU A 15 21.76 1.33 15.28
C LEU A 15 20.40 1.39 14.60
N PHE A 16 19.76 2.56 14.59
CA PHE A 16 18.66 2.83 13.69
C PHE A 16 19.21 2.86 12.26
N ALA A 17 18.84 1.87 11.46
CA ALA A 17 19.14 1.84 10.04
C ALA A 17 18.36 2.97 9.35
N SER A 18 19.06 3.85 8.64
CA SER A 18 18.51 4.98 7.88
C SER A 18 17.91 4.54 6.53
N GLY A 19 16.98 3.58 6.56
CA GLY A 19 16.10 3.33 5.41
C GLY A 19 15.01 4.39 5.37
N GLU A 20 14.71 4.95 4.20
CA GLU A 20 13.56 5.85 4.03
C GLU A 20 12.29 5.14 4.51
N GLU A 21 11.55 5.79 5.43
CA GLU A 21 10.37 5.19 6.04
C GLU A 21 9.25 5.10 5.01
N ILE A 22 8.72 3.89 4.79
CA ILE A 22 7.58 3.70 3.90
C ILE A 22 6.34 4.24 4.61
N THR A 23 5.77 5.31 4.07
CA THR A 23 4.56 5.98 4.58
C THR A 23 3.36 5.81 3.67
N PHE A 24 2.16 6.01 4.22
CA PHE A 24 0.94 5.99 3.44
C PHE A 24 0.94 7.05 2.35
N ASN A 25 1.20 8.31 2.73
CA ASN A 25 1.10 9.45 1.83
C ASN A 25 2.05 9.31 0.64
N GLU A 26 3.32 8.97 0.87
CA GLU A 26 4.31 8.96 -0.23
C GLU A 26 4.28 7.67 -1.06
N HIS A 27 3.90 6.52 -0.47
CA HIS A 27 4.11 5.21 -1.11
C HIS A 27 2.82 4.42 -1.33
N VAL A 28 1.98 4.28 -0.30
CA VAL A 28 0.80 3.40 -0.38
C VAL A 28 -0.38 4.07 -1.07
N ALA A 29 -0.61 5.36 -0.82
CA ALA A 29 -1.72 6.09 -1.43
C ALA A 29 -1.60 6.10 -2.97
N PRO A 30 -0.44 6.42 -3.59
CA PRO A 30 -0.29 6.34 -5.04
C PRO A 30 -0.54 4.93 -5.60
N LEU A 31 -0.07 3.88 -4.91
CA LEU A 31 -0.28 2.49 -5.30
C LEU A 31 -1.77 2.13 -5.32
N ILE A 32 -2.49 2.47 -4.26
CA ILE A 32 -3.92 2.18 -4.10
C ILE A 32 -4.77 3.00 -5.08
N HIS A 33 -4.47 4.30 -5.22
CA HIS A 33 -5.14 5.20 -6.14
C HIS A 33 -5.06 4.72 -7.59
N LYS A 34 -3.88 4.23 -7.99
CA LYS A 34 -3.65 3.71 -9.35
C LYS A 34 -4.33 2.36 -9.60
N ASN A 35 -4.29 1.44 -8.65
CA ASN A 35 -4.61 0.03 -8.94
C ASN A 35 -5.93 -0.46 -8.31
N CYS A 36 -6.50 0.28 -7.36
CA CYS A 36 -7.63 -0.20 -6.56
C CYS A 36 -8.80 0.78 -6.54
N THR A 37 -8.54 2.08 -6.39
CA THR A 37 -9.58 3.08 -6.12
C THR A 37 -10.63 3.20 -7.22
N GLU A 38 -10.26 2.90 -8.47
CA GLU A 38 -11.22 2.92 -9.58
C GLU A 38 -12.41 1.98 -9.36
N CYS A 39 -12.18 0.76 -8.86
CA CYS A 39 -13.26 -0.16 -8.52
C CYS A 39 -13.73 0.07 -7.08
N HIS A 40 -12.82 0.42 -6.17
CA HIS A 40 -13.11 0.62 -4.75
C HIS A 40 -13.39 2.09 -4.43
N ARG A 41 -14.41 2.65 -5.09
CA ARG A 41 -15.00 3.97 -4.80
C ARG A 41 -16.52 3.85 -4.68
N PRO A 42 -17.20 4.82 -4.04
CA PRO A 42 -18.67 4.79 -3.93
C PRO A 42 -19.35 4.64 -5.29
N GLY A 43 -20.34 3.75 -5.36
CA GLY A 43 -21.15 3.52 -6.57
C GLY A 43 -20.56 2.53 -7.58
N GLU A 44 -19.35 2.02 -7.35
CA GLU A 44 -18.67 1.10 -8.28
C GLU A 44 -18.64 -0.35 -7.78
N ALA A 45 -17.97 -1.22 -8.55
CA ALA A 45 -17.94 -2.67 -8.35
C ALA A 45 -17.38 -3.12 -6.99
N GLY A 46 -16.49 -2.33 -6.38
CA GLY A 46 -15.86 -2.66 -5.10
C GLY A 46 -16.81 -2.45 -3.91
N PRO A 47 -16.91 -3.40 -2.96
CA PRO A 47 -17.90 -3.34 -1.88
C PRO A 47 -17.59 -2.31 -0.78
N PHE A 48 -16.47 -1.59 -0.89
CA PHE A 48 -16.05 -0.55 0.05
C PHE A 48 -15.06 0.41 -0.61
N ALA A 49 -14.97 1.63 -0.07
CA ALA A 49 -14.02 2.64 -0.52
C ALA A 49 -12.57 2.32 -0.09
N LEU A 50 -11.62 2.65 -0.97
CA LEU A 50 -10.18 2.68 -0.73
C LEU A 50 -9.62 4.02 -1.23
N ILE A 51 -10.00 5.11 -0.56
CA ILE A 51 -9.67 6.48 -0.97
C ILE A 51 -8.78 7.15 0.07
N THR A 52 -9.18 7.09 1.34
CA THR A 52 -8.50 7.78 2.45
C THR A 52 -7.57 6.86 3.22
N TYR A 53 -6.61 7.43 3.96
CA TYR A 53 -5.76 6.69 4.90
C TYR A 53 -6.59 5.80 5.83
N ARG A 54 -7.67 6.33 6.41
CA ARG A 54 -8.55 5.60 7.32
C ARG A 54 -9.24 4.40 6.66
N ASP A 55 -9.63 4.51 5.40
CA ASP A 55 -10.26 3.39 4.67
C ASP A 55 -9.30 2.22 4.51
N ILE A 56 -8.05 2.56 4.20
CA ILE A 56 -6.98 1.63 3.83
C ILE A 56 -6.34 1.03 5.09
N SER A 57 -5.99 1.87 6.08
CA SER A 57 -5.35 1.44 7.32
C SER A 57 -6.23 0.50 8.15
N LYS A 58 -7.56 0.73 8.17
CA LYS A 58 -8.54 -0.16 8.81
C LYS A 58 -8.58 -1.56 8.19
N ARG A 59 -8.21 -1.69 6.91
CA ARG A 59 -8.29 -2.93 6.12
C ARG A 59 -6.93 -3.50 5.73
N ALA A 60 -5.85 -2.86 6.16
CA ALA A 60 -4.50 -3.12 5.68
C ALA A 60 -4.07 -4.59 5.78
N ALA A 61 -4.43 -5.29 6.86
CA ALA A 61 -4.13 -6.72 7.00
C ALA A 61 -4.85 -7.58 5.94
N THR A 62 -6.13 -7.29 5.67
CA THR A 62 -6.89 -7.97 4.62
C THR A 62 -6.35 -7.63 3.24
N LEU A 63 -6.05 -6.34 2.98
CA LEU A 63 -5.45 -5.89 1.73
C LEU A 63 -4.11 -6.59 1.48
N ASN A 64 -3.23 -6.61 2.47
CA ASN A 64 -1.93 -7.27 2.39
C ASN A 64 -2.07 -8.75 2.02
N ARG A 65 -3.04 -9.45 2.63
CA ARG A 65 -3.32 -10.85 2.32
C ARG A 65 -3.76 -11.03 0.86
N VAL A 66 -4.77 -10.29 0.41
CA VAL A 66 -5.34 -10.50 -0.93
C VAL A 66 -4.40 -10.07 -2.06
N ILE A 67 -3.54 -9.06 -1.84
CA ILE A 67 -2.52 -8.68 -2.83
C ILE A 67 -1.38 -9.71 -2.86
N SER A 68 -0.96 -10.23 -1.70
CA SER A 68 0.12 -11.23 -1.60
C SER A 68 -0.31 -12.57 -2.21
N GLU A 69 -1.58 -12.94 -2.04
CA GLU A 69 -2.19 -14.10 -2.69
C GLU A 69 -2.46 -13.87 -4.19
N ARG A 70 -2.17 -12.66 -4.71
CA ARG A 70 -2.50 -12.22 -6.09
C ARG A 70 -3.99 -12.40 -6.44
N TYR A 71 -4.85 -12.40 -5.42
CA TYR A 71 -6.30 -12.40 -5.58
C TYR A 71 -6.80 -11.03 -6.04
N MET A 72 -6.11 -9.96 -5.62
CA MET A 72 -6.41 -8.58 -6.00
C MET A 72 -5.16 -7.87 -6.57
N PRO A 73 -5.35 -6.94 -7.51
CA PRO A 73 -6.60 -6.71 -8.24
C PRO A 73 -6.92 -7.88 -9.18
N PRO A 74 -8.21 -8.09 -9.54
CA PRO A 74 -8.58 -9.19 -10.41
C PRO A 74 -7.92 -9.04 -11.78
N TRP A 75 -7.27 -10.10 -12.25
CA TRP A 75 -6.65 -10.14 -13.58
C TRP A 75 -7.01 -11.45 -14.27
N HIS A 76 -7.93 -11.36 -15.24
CA HIS A 76 -8.40 -12.53 -15.99
C HIS A 76 -7.45 -13.00 -17.11
N PRO A 77 -6.70 -12.12 -17.81
CA PRO A 77 -5.79 -12.57 -18.86
C PRO A 77 -4.67 -13.47 -18.34
N VAL A 78 -4.36 -14.52 -19.09
CA VAL A 78 -3.22 -15.41 -18.84
C VAL A 78 -1.92 -14.62 -19.03
N GLU A 79 -0.95 -14.84 -18.15
CA GLU A 79 0.36 -14.24 -18.28
C GLU A 79 1.18 -14.96 -19.34
N VAL A 80 1.80 -14.18 -20.22
CA VAL A 80 2.72 -14.66 -21.25
C VAL A 80 4.01 -13.88 -21.08
N ASP A 81 5.12 -14.60 -20.92
CA ASP A 81 6.45 -14.01 -20.73
C ASP A 81 6.76 -13.00 -21.85
N GLY A 82 7.20 -11.81 -21.46
CA GLY A 82 7.55 -10.72 -22.37
C GLY A 82 6.37 -9.91 -22.91
N ILE A 83 5.13 -10.22 -22.53
CA ILE A 83 3.93 -9.45 -22.94
C ILE A 83 3.47 -8.56 -21.80
N GLN A 84 3.29 -7.27 -22.10
CA GLN A 84 2.68 -6.31 -21.18
C GLN A 84 1.31 -5.92 -21.71
N TYR A 85 0.28 -6.13 -20.90
CA TYR A 85 -1.09 -5.78 -21.26
C TYR A 85 -1.38 -4.32 -20.91
N ALA A 86 -1.99 -3.60 -21.84
CA ALA A 86 -2.50 -2.27 -21.58
C ALA A 86 -3.54 -2.32 -20.44
N HIS A 87 -3.54 -1.31 -19.58
CA HIS A 87 -4.47 -1.17 -18.46
C HIS A 87 -4.43 -2.30 -17.41
N SER A 88 -3.34 -3.08 -17.38
CA SER A 88 -3.07 -3.99 -16.26
C SER A 88 -2.90 -3.18 -14.97
N ARG A 89 -3.62 -3.60 -13.92
CA ARG A 89 -3.51 -3.05 -12.56
C ARG A 89 -2.70 -3.97 -11.65
N LYS A 90 -2.07 -5.02 -12.20
CA LYS A 90 -1.28 -5.97 -11.42
C LYS A 90 -0.19 -5.25 -10.65
N LEU A 91 0.02 -5.70 -9.43
CA LEU A 91 1.16 -5.25 -8.62
C LEU A 91 2.40 -6.09 -8.94
N SER A 92 3.52 -5.40 -9.07
CA SER A 92 4.85 -6.00 -9.05
C SER A 92 5.18 -6.57 -7.67
N ASP A 93 6.15 -7.48 -7.61
CA ASP A 93 6.61 -8.02 -6.32
C ASP A 93 7.13 -6.91 -5.38
N ALA A 94 7.81 -5.91 -5.93
CA ALA A 94 8.30 -4.76 -5.16
C ALA A 94 7.16 -3.91 -4.56
N GLU A 95 6.06 -3.72 -5.30
CA GLU A 95 4.89 -3.00 -4.79
C GLU A 95 4.17 -3.80 -3.68
N ILE A 96 4.07 -5.13 -3.83
CA ILE A 96 3.52 -6.01 -2.79
C ILE A 96 4.40 -5.97 -1.54
N GLU A 97 5.72 -6.07 -1.70
CA GLU A 97 6.68 -6.01 -0.60
C GLU A 97 6.64 -4.64 0.12
N MET A 98 6.55 -3.54 -0.63
CA MET A 98 6.41 -2.20 -0.08
C MET A 98 5.14 -2.08 0.78
N PHE A 99 4.01 -2.60 0.29
CA PHE A 99 2.76 -2.58 1.05
C PHE A 99 2.89 -3.43 2.32
N ALA A 100 3.48 -4.63 2.23
CA ALA A 100 3.70 -5.51 3.38
C ALA A 100 4.56 -4.82 4.46
N LYS A 101 5.67 -4.20 4.07
CA LYS A 101 6.55 -3.45 4.97
C LYS A 101 5.82 -2.28 5.64
N TRP A 102 4.97 -1.56 4.92
CA TRP A 102 4.15 -0.50 5.52
C TRP A 102 3.19 -1.06 6.59
N VAL A 103 2.58 -2.22 6.34
CA VAL A 103 1.70 -2.87 7.34
C VAL A 103 2.50 -3.30 8.57
N GLU A 104 3.67 -3.91 8.37
CA GLU A 104 4.58 -4.35 9.45
C GLU A 104 5.10 -3.19 10.29
N ALA A 105 5.41 -2.06 9.66
CA ALA A 105 5.83 -0.82 10.32
C ALA A 105 4.72 -0.13 11.13
N GLY A 106 3.53 -0.71 11.20
CA GLY A 106 2.41 -0.16 11.97
C GLY A 106 1.49 0.76 11.17
N LYS A 107 1.70 0.89 9.86
CA LYS A 107 0.93 1.73 8.92
C LYS A 107 1.13 3.24 9.14
N PRO A 108 2.37 3.75 9.17
CA PRO A 108 2.59 5.20 9.34
C PRO A 108 1.89 6.00 8.23
N GLU A 109 1.17 7.05 8.60
CA GLU A 109 0.45 7.91 7.63
C GLU A 109 1.43 8.76 6.81
N GLY A 110 2.46 9.30 7.48
CA GLY A 110 3.45 10.19 6.87
C GLY A 110 3.03 11.65 6.86
N ASP A 111 3.82 12.47 6.17
CA ASP A 111 3.64 13.91 6.08
C ASP A 111 2.36 14.25 5.27
N PRO A 112 1.36 14.94 5.84
CA PRO A 112 0.13 15.31 5.13
C PRO A 112 0.39 16.22 3.92
N ASP A 113 1.47 17.00 3.91
CA ASP A 113 1.80 17.89 2.78
C ASP A 113 2.30 17.12 1.56
N LYS A 114 2.66 15.85 1.75
CA LYS A 114 3.07 14.93 0.68
C LYS A 114 1.95 13.98 0.25
N ALA A 115 0.74 14.12 0.81
CA ALA A 115 -0.38 13.28 0.42
C ALA A 115 -0.78 13.52 -1.05
N PRO A 116 -0.89 12.47 -1.88
CA PRO A 116 -1.39 12.64 -3.24
C PRO A 116 -2.86 13.03 -3.18
N LYS A 117 -3.28 13.85 -4.14
CA LYS A 117 -4.70 14.10 -4.35
C LYS A 117 -5.39 12.80 -4.75
N PRO A 118 -6.54 12.46 -4.15
CA PRO A 118 -7.36 11.36 -4.63
C PRO A 118 -7.69 11.52 -6.12
N PRO A 119 -7.80 10.42 -6.89
CA PRO A 119 -8.21 10.50 -8.29
C PRO A 119 -9.60 11.10 -8.43
N GLU A 120 -9.76 11.98 -9.41
CA GLU A 120 -11.05 12.46 -9.85
C GLU A 120 -11.58 11.51 -10.94
N PHE A 121 -12.82 11.07 -10.80
CA PHE A 121 -13.49 10.22 -11.78
C PHE A 121 -14.70 10.95 -12.33
N PRO A 122 -14.94 10.94 -13.65
CA PRO A 122 -16.11 11.60 -14.21
C PRO A 122 -17.37 10.85 -13.78
N GLU A 123 -18.44 11.60 -13.53
CA GLU A 123 -19.76 11.04 -13.27
C GLU A 123 -20.37 10.47 -14.56
N GLY A 124 -21.03 9.31 -14.47
CA GLY A 124 -21.70 8.68 -15.61
C GLY A 124 -20.78 7.82 -16.49
N TRP A 125 -21.20 7.64 -17.75
CA TRP A 125 -20.52 6.73 -18.69
C TRP A 125 -19.16 7.30 -19.13
N GLN A 126 -18.11 6.50 -18.97
CA GLN A 126 -16.73 6.93 -19.20
C GLN A 126 -16.36 7.08 -20.69
N LEU A 127 -17.15 6.49 -21.61
CA LEU A 127 -16.87 6.51 -23.05
C LEU A 127 -17.69 7.57 -23.82
N GLY A 128 -18.43 8.44 -23.12
CA GLY A 128 -19.27 9.50 -23.74
C GLY A 128 -20.77 9.25 -23.54
N GLU A 129 -21.61 9.88 -24.37
CA GLU A 129 -23.05 9.58 -24.39
C GLU A 129 -23.28 8.25 -25.14
N PRO A 130 -23.96 7.25 -24.55
CA PRO A 130 -24.35 6.04 -25.28
C PRO A 130 -25.31 6.40 -26.44
N ASP A 131 -25.17 5.72 -27.58
CA ASP A 131 -26.03 5.85 -28.76
C ASP A 131 -27.41 5.17 -28.61
#